data_AF-A0A7S0W580-F1
#
_entry.id   AF-A0A7S0W580-F1
#
_cell.length_a   1.000
_cell.length_b   1.000
_cell.length_c   1.000
_cell.angle_alpha   90.00
_cell.angle_beta   90.00
_cell.angle_gamma   90.00
#
_symmetry.space_group_name_H-M   'P 1'
#
loop_
_entity.id
_entity.type
_entity.pdbx_description
1 polymer ?
#
loop_
_entity_poly.entity_id
_entity_poly.type
_entity_poly.pdbx_seq_one_letter_code
_entity_poly.pdbx_strand_id
1 'polypeptide(L)'
;YVGLQEVPRTADHSAQRTFFLWYVDMEKVTRLVRDDMMRTVHEMLLKREEKLQQSEDLVGIGGEVRDLDAAPAQKQQYHALQIAVERLELALLRLDETLLLLSEESDSDT
;
A
#
# COMPACT_ATOMS: atom_id res chain seq x y z
N TYR A 1 4.80 -10.98 11.57
CA TYR A 1 3.93 -12.07 11.10
C TYR A 1 4.03 -13.35 11.93
N VAL A 2 5.19 -13.73 12.48
CA VAL A 2 5.31 -14.93 13.33
C VAL A 2 5.47 -14.53 14.79
N GLY A 3 4.78 -15.21 15.69
CA GLY A 3 4.90 -15.10 17.14
C GLY A 3 5.74 -16.21 17.74
N LEU A 4 6.31 -15.95 18.91
CA LEU A 4 7.08 -16.91 19.70
C LEU A 4 6.22 -17.37 20.88
N GLN A 5 5.96 -18.67 20.99
CA GLN A 5 5.28 -19.27 22.12
C GLN A 5 6.31 -19.98 22.99
N GLU A 6 6.39 -19.54 24.23
CA GLU A 6 7.25 -20.13 25.25
C GLU A 6 6.47 -21.21 26.01
N VAL A 7 6.97 -22.45 25.96
CA VAL A 7 6.44 -23.57 26.74
C VAL A 7 7.48 -23.93 27.81
N PRO A 8 7.37 -23.37 29.02
CA PRO A 8 8.34 -23.61 30.08
C PRO A 8 8.20 -25.05 30.61
N ARG A 9 9.31 -25.76 30.79
CA ARG A 9 9.31 -27.06 31.49
C ARG A 9 9.27 -26.92 33.01
N THR A 10 9.62 -25.73 33.51
CA THR A 10 9.72 -25.41 34.93
C THR A 10 9.22 -23.98 35.19
N ALA A 11 8.68 -23.72 36.39
CA ALA A 11 7.98 -22.47 36.72
C ALA A 11 8.85 -21.19 36.63
N ASP A 12 10.16 -21.37 36.58
CA ASP A 12 11.18 -20.32 36.48
C ASP A 12 11.33 -19.71 35.07
N HIS A 13 10.61 -20.20 34.06
CA HIS A 13 10.63 -19.69 32.67
C HIS A 13 12.05 -19.52 32.09
N SER A 14 13.05 -20.24 32.65
CA SER A 14 14.44 -20.13 32.22
C SER A 14 14.59 -20.56 30.76
N ALA A 15 15.18 -19.71 29.94
CA ALA A 15 15.38 -19.97 28.51
C ALA A 15 16.13 -21.29 28.22
N GLN A 16 16.94 -21.79 29.16
CA GLN A 16 17.64 -23.08 29.02
C GLN A 16 16.71 -24.30 29.18
N ARG A 17 15.51 -24.11 29.73
CA ARG A 17 14.52 -25.16 30.02
C ARG A 17 13.13 -24.85 29.44
N THR A 18 13.05 -23.91 28.51
CA THR A 18 11.83 -23.51 27.81
C THR A 18 11.91 -23.95 26.36
N PHE A 19 10.84 -24.54 25.83
CA PHE A 19 10.72 -24.78 24.40
C PHE A 19 10.14 -23.53 23.73
N PHE A 20 10.76 -23.12 22.63
CA PHE A 20 10.30 -22.00 21.83
C PHE A 20 9.63 -22.54 20.58
N LEU A 21 8.31 -22.38 20.50
CA LEU A 21 7.51 -22.74 19.35
C LEU A 21 7.21 -21.51 18.52
N TRP A 22 7.24 -21.65 17.21
CA TRP A 22 6.80 -20.61 16.30
C TRP A 22 5.32 -20.83 16.00
N TYR A 23 4.52 -19.77 16.11
CA TYR A 23 3.11 -19.81 15.72
C TYR A 23 2.77 -18.59 14.88
N VAL A 24 1.73 -18.71 14.07
CA VAL A 24 1.16 -17.61 13.30
C VAL A 24 -0.28 -17.45 13.76
N ASP A 25 -0.57 -16.28 14.30
CA ASP A 25 -1.93 -15.86 14.61
C ASP A 25 -2.51 -15.20 13.36
N MET A 26 -3.34 -15.94 12.63
CA MET A 26 -3.90 -15.49 11.36
C MET A 26 -4.76 -14.24 11.54
N GLU A 27 -5.56 -14.14 12.60
CA GLU A 27 -6.42 -12.98 12.85
C GLU A 27 -5.58 -11.73 13.10
N LYS A 28 -4.54 -11.83 13.93
CA LYS A 28 -3.62 -10.73 14.19
C LYS A 28 -2.85 -10.31 12.94
N VAL A 29 -2.39 -11.28 12.14
CA VAL A 29 -1.67 -11.01 10.90
C VAL A 29 -2.58 -10.34 9.89
N THR A 30 -3.80 -10.83 9.67
CA THR A 30 -4.77 -10.24 8.75
C THR A 30 -5.10 -8.81 9.12
N ARG A 31 -5.30 -8.49 10.42
CA ARG A 31 -5.51 -7.11 10.89
C ARG A 31 -4.32 -6.21 10.58
N LEU A 32 -3.10 -6.66 10.89
CA LEU A 32 -1.89 -5.90 10.60
C LEU A 32 -1.71 -5.63 9.10
N VAL A 33 -1.88 -6.66 8.27
CA VAL A 33 -1.80 -6.51 6.80
C VAL A 33 -2.85 -5.53 6.30
N ARG A 34 -4.09 -5.64 6.79
CA ARG A 34 -5.19 -4.73 6.42
C ARG A 34 -4.87 -3.27 6.77
N ASP A 35 -4.36 -3.02 7.97
CA ASP A 35 -3.98 -1.66 8.40
C ASP A 35 -2.84 -1.09 7.56
N ASP A 36 -1.82 -1.90 7.25
CA ASP A 36 -0.71 -1.51 6.38
C ASP A 36 -1.17 -1.24 4.94
N MET A 37 -2.09 -2.04 4.42
CA MET A 37 -2.72 -1.84 3.11
C MET A 37 -3.51 -0.53 3.08
N MET A 38 -4.35 -0.26 4.08
CA MET A 38 -5.11 1.00 4.17
C MET A 38 -4.20 2.22 4.23
N ARG A 39 -3.10 2.15 4.99
CA ARG A 39 -2.08 3.20 5.01
C ARG A 39 -1.46 3.40 3.63
N THR A 40 -1.13 2.30 2.95
CA THR A 40 -0.55 2.33 1.60
C THR A 40 -1.51 2.96 0.59
N VAL A 41 -2.81 2.63 0.64
CA VAL A 41 -3.85 3.28 -0.18
C VAL A 41 -3.85 4.78 0.05
N HIS A 42 -3.86 5.21 1.30
CA HIS A 42 -3.87 6.63 1.65
C HIS A 42 -2.65 7.36 1.08
N GLU A 43 -1.45 6.81 1.27
CA GLU A 43 -0.21 7.37 0.72
C GLU A 43 -0.22 7.41 -0.82
N MET A 44 -0.73 6.38 -1.48
CA MET A 44 -0.85 6.34 -2.93
C MET A 44 -1.84 7.38 -3.46
N LEU A 45 -2.96 7.59 -2.78
CA LEU A 45 -3.94 8.63 -3.13
C LEU A 45 -3.35 10.03 -2.98
N LEU A 46 -2.66 10.32 -1.87
CA LEU A 46 -1.96 11.58 -1.68
C LEU A 46 -0.93 11.83 -2.78
N LYS A 47 -0.15 10.80 -3.11
CA LYS A 47 0.86 10.88 -4.17
C LYS A 47 0.24 11.07 -5.55
N ARG A 48 -0.92 10.45 -5.83
CA ARG A 48 -1.67 10.67 -7.06
C ARG A 48 -2.10 12.13 -7.18
N GLU A 49 -2.65 12.70 -6.11
CA GLU A 49 -3.09 14.10 -6.10
C GLU A 49 -1.92 15.06 -6.32
N GLU A 50 -0.79 14.84 -5.64
CA GLU A 50 0.44 15.62 -5.85
C GLU A 50 0.90 15.59 -7.31
N LYS A 51 0.80 14.43 -7.97
CA LYS A 51 1.20 14.27 -9.38
C LYS A 51 0.21 14.92 -10.35
N LEU A 52 -1.08 14.88 -10.04
CA LEU A 52 -2.10 15.59 -10.80
C LEU A 52 -1.90 17.10 -10.70
N GLN A 53 -1.69 17.61 -9.49
CA GLN A 53 -1.42 19.03 -9.28
C GLN A 53 -0.15 19.48 -10.00
N GLN A 54 0.92 18.67 -9.97
CA GLN A 54 2.13 18.94 -10.77
C GLN A 54 1.83 18.97 -12.28
N SER A 55 0.93 18.12 -12.76
CA SER A 55 0.54 18.11 -14.17
C SER A 55 -0.29 19.33 -14.56
N GLU A 56 -1.15 19.81 -13.65
CA GLU A 56 -1.94 21.04 -13.83
C GLU A 56 -1.05 22.28 -13.80
N ASP A 57 -0.08 22.34 -12.88
CA ASP A 57 0.91 23.43 -12.80
C ASP A 57 1.77 23.50 -14.08
N LEU A 58 2.09 22.34 -14.67
CA LEU A 58 2.85 22.24 -15.92
C LEU A 58 2.06 22.75 -17.13
N VAL A 59 0.74 22.57 -17.14
CA VAL A 59 -0.15 23.02 -18.22
C VAL A 59 -0.65 24.46 -17.97
N GLY A 60 -0.66 24.91 -16.71
CA GLY A 60 -1.25 26.17 -16.29
C GLY A 60 -2.78 26.14 -16.25
N ILE A 61 -3.39 27.05 -15.48
CA ILE A 61 -4.86 27.18 -15.40
C ILE A 61 -5.40 27.57 -16.79
N GLY A 62 -5.93 26.59 -17.52
CA GLY A 62 -6.55 26.78 -18.83
C GLY A 62 -5.61 26.65 -20.05
N GLY A 63 -4.37 26.17 -19.87
CA GLY A 63 -3.51 25.83 -21.01
C GLY A 63 -3.98 24.54 -21.71
N GLU A 64 -3.88 24.48 -23.04
CA GLU A 64 -4.09 23.23 -23.75
C GLU A 64 -2.78 22.43 -23.77
N VAL A 65 -2.85 21.10 -23.74
CA VAL A 65 -1.66 20.22 -23.92
C VAL A 65 -0.91 20.54 -25.23
N ARG A 66 -1.59 21.16 -26.20
CA ARG A 66 -1.03 21.69 -27.45
C ARG A 66 -0.03 22.83 -27.25
N ASP A 67 -0.16 23.61 -26.18
CA ASP A 67 0.77 24.70 -25.86
C ASP A 67 2.16 24.18 -25.43
N LEU A 68 2.24 22.91 -25.00
CA LEU A 68 3.49 22.22 -24.66
C LEU A 68 4.31 21.81 -25.91
N ASP A 69 3.75 21.90 -27.12
CA ASP A 69 4.47 21.55 -28.36
C ASP A 69 5.66 22.48 -28.64
N ALA A 70 5.67 23.69 -28.05
CA ALA A 70 6.80 24.63 -28.12
C ALA A 70 8.01 24.21 -27.25
N ALA A 71 7.80 23.32 -26.27
CA ALA A 71 8.82 22.90 -25.30
C ALA A 71 8.84 21.36 -25.16
N PRO A 72 9.59 20.63 -26.01
CA PRO A 72 9.57 19.16 -26.03
C PRO A 72 9.97 18.51 -24.69
N ALA A 73 10.81 19.18 -23.90
CA ALA A 73 11.18 18.72 -22.56
C ALA A 73 10.00 18.73 -21.57
N GLN A 74 9.16 19.77 -21.61
CA GLN A 74 7.97 19.87 -20.74
C GLN A 74 6.90 18.88 -21.16
N LYS A 75 6.70 18.69 -22.47
CA LYS A 75 5.81 17.64 -23.00
C LYS A 75 6.23 16.24 -22.55
N GLN A 76 7.52 15.94 -22.60
CA GLN A 76 8.03 14.66 -22.12
C GLN A 76 7.82 14.48 -20.61
N GLN A 77 8.03 15.54 -19.82
CA GLN A 77 7.78 15.53 -18.38
C GLN A 77 6.30 15.30 -18.05
N TYR A 78 5.39 15.95 -18.78
CA TYR A 78 3.95 15.76 -18.66
C TYR A 78 3.54 14.31 -18.96
N HIS A 79 4.01 13.73 -20.07
CA HIS A 79 3.75 12.32 -20.38
C HIS A 79 4.30 11.37 -19.31
N ALA A 80 5.49 11.64 -18.76
CA ALA A 80 6.05 10.85 -17.68
C ALA A 80 5.19 10.91 -16.40
N LEU A 81 4.65 12.09 -16.09
CA LEU A 81 3.70 12.29 -14.99
C LEU A 81 2.39 11.53 -15.21
N GLN A 82 1.81 11.59 -16.41
CA GLN A 82 0.61 10.83 -16.75
C GLN A 82 0.81 9.32 -16.59
N ILE A 83 1.90 8.77 -17.13
CA ILE A 83 2.24 7.34 -16.99
C ILE A 83 2.40 6.98 -15.50
N ALA A 84 2.97 7.87 -14.69
CA ALA A 84 3.10 7.64 -13.26
C ALA A 84 1.74 7.63 -12.55
N VAL A 85 0.81 8.52 -12.92
CA VAL A 85 -0.56 8.55 -12.39
C VAL A 85 -1.32 7.27 -12.78
N GLU A 86 -1.30 6.88 -14.05
CA GLU A 86 -1.95 5.64 -14.52
C GLU A 86 -1.43 4.40 -13.77
N ARG A 87 -0.12 4.35 -13.52
CA ARG A 87 0.50 3.27 -12.73
C ARG A 87 0.00 3.25 -11.28
N LEU A 88 -0.17 4.42 -10.66
CA LEU A 88 -0.71 4.53 -9.31
C LEU A 88 -2.18 4.09 -9.26
N GLU A 89 -2.99 4.45 -10.26
CA GLU A 89 -4.39 4.04 -10.37
C GLU A 89 -4.53 2.53 -10.53
N LEU A 90 -3.72 1.92 -11.40
CA LEU A 90 -3.70 0.46 -11.56
C LEU A 90 -3.23 -0.24 -10.27
N ALA A 91 -2.26 0.33 -9.56
CA ALA A 91 -1.82 -0.20 -8.27
C ALA A 91 -2.93 -0.12 -7.22
N LEU A 92 -3.65 1.00 -7.14
CA LEU A 92 -4.79 1.20 -6.25
C LEU A 92 -5.90 0.17 -6.52
N LEU A 93 -6.27 -0.06 -7.78
CA LEU A 93 -7.29 -1.03 -8.16
C LEU A 93 -6.92 -2.47 -7.73
N ARG A 94 -5.65 -2.86 -7.88
CA ARG A 94 -5.17 -4.17 -7.41
C ARG A 94 -5.17 -4.29 -5.89
N LEU A 95 -4.84 -3.19 -5.21
CA LEU A 95 -4.84 -3.15 -3.75
C LEU A 95 -6.25 -3.23 -3.19
N ASP A 96 -7.23 -2.62 -3.87
CA ASP A 96 -8.66 -2.72 -3.55
C ASP A 96 -9.18 -4.16 -3.72
N GLU A 97 -8.84 -4.83 -4.82
CA GLU A 97 -9.17 -6.24 -5.04
C GLU A 97 -8.65 -7.14 -3.91
N THR A 98 -7.39 -6.94 -3.51
CA THR A 98 -6.80 -7.72 -2.40
C THR A 98 -7.41 -7.38 -1.03
N LEU A 99 -7.80 -6.13 -0.79
CA LEU A 99 -8.54 -5.74 0.42
C LEU A 99 -9.92 -6.39 0.49
N LEU A 100 -10.62 -6.47 -0.65
CA LEU A 100 -11.92 -7.15 -0.74
C LEU A 100 -11.80 -8.62 -0.34
N LEU A 101 -10.83 -9.34 -0.90
CA LEU A 101 -10.57 -10.75 -0.54
C LEU A 101 -10.27 -10.92 0.96
N LEU A 102 -9.43 -10.04 1.52
CA LEU A 102 -9.10 -10.04 2.95
C LEU A 102 -10.30 -9.67 3.85
N SER A 103 -11.34 -9.04 3.31
CA SER A 103 -12.58 -8.75 4.04
C SER A 103 -13.57 -9.91 4.00
N GLU A 104 -13.66 -10.62 2.87
CA GLU A 104 -14.52 -11.80 2.72
C GLU A 104 -14.05 -12.97 3.59
N GLU A 105 -12.74 -13.21 3.68
CA GLU A 105 -12.18 -14.26 4.57
C GLU A 105 -12.47 -13.99 6.05
N SER A 106 -12.55 -12.72 6.46
CA SER A 106 -12.86 -12.40 7.86
C SER A 106 -14.33 -12.64 8.23
N ASP A 107 -15.23 -12.62 7.24
CA ASP A 107 -16.67 -12.83 7.46
C ASP A 107 -17.06 -14.31 7.41
N SER A 108 -16.24 -15.19 6.81
CA SER A 108 -16.51 -16.63 6.74
C SER A 108 -16.19 -17.41 8.03
N ASP A 109 -15.42 -16.81 8.94
CA ASP A 109 -14.99 -17.44 10.22
C ASP A 109 -15.94 -17.11 11.40
N THR A 110 -17.03 -16.38 11.15
CA THR A 110 -18.13 -16.11 12.11
C THR A 110 -19.40 -16.88 11.78
#